data_AF-A0A661ZWH9-F1
#
_entry.id   AF-A0A661ZWH9-F1
#
_cell.length_a   1.000
_cell.length_b   1.000
_cell.length_c   1.000
_cell.angle_alpha   90.00
_cell.angle_beta   90.00
_cell.angle_gamma   90.00
#
_symmetry.space_group_name_H-M   'P 1'
#
loop_
_entity.id
_entity.type
_entity.pdbx_description
1 polymer ?
#
loop_
_entity_poly.entity_id
_entity_poly.type
_entity_poly.pdbx_seq_one_letter_code
_entity_poly.pdbx_strand_id
1 'polypeptide(L)'
;MSSGEKIKLEKALNVARRFLILIEPYTDVREIAGSVRRGCKEVGDIEIVCTESAFNSLDNLFHEKYPGMVVNGKRLKRFKYPKDKIQVELYIAQRHDYGRILAIRTGSSAFSHIKLAITWNRLGWCGTEWGLRRKAECDKKASKWTLKKEFKGKETKPPVFDTEYAFFDFLGIPWNPPGDRNWTSKHNQLNY
;
A
#
# COMPACT_ATOMS: atom_id res chain seq x y z
N MET A 1 3.08 4.93 -15.02
CA MET A 1 4.27 5.77 -14.77
C MET A 1 3.86 7.03 -14.04
N SER A 2 4.43 7.28 -12.85
CA SER A 2 4.40 8.60 -12.22
C SER A 2 4.89 9.65 -13.23
N SER A 3 4.07 10.66 -13.51
CA SER A 3 4.43 11.80 -14.37
C SER A 3 5.33 12.83 -13.69
N GLY A 4 5.65 12.63 -12.40
CA GLY A 4 6.56 13.49 -11.65
C GLY A 4 8.02 13.28 -12.05
N GLU A 5 8.81 14.35 -11.99
CA GLU A 5 10.26 14.26 -12.11
C GLU A 5 10.84 13.34 -11.02
N LYS A 6 11.77 12.46 -11.41
CA LYS A 6 12.32 11.45 -10.50
C LYS A 6 13.54 11.97 -9.75
N ILE A 7 13.75 11.43 -8.54
CA ILE A 7 14.94 11.65 -7.73
C ILE A 7 15.78 10.37 -7.60
N LYS A 8 17.05 10.50 -7.20
CA LYS A 8 17.93 9.36 -6.94
C LYS A 8 17.49 8.61 -5.69
N LEU A 9 17.68 7.28 -5.70
CA LEU A 9 17.34 6.39 -4.58
C LEU A 9 17.88 6.87 -3.22
N GLU A 10 19.12 7.33 -3.18
CA GLU A 10 19.75 7.81 -1.94
C GLU A 10 18.99 9.00 -1.33
N LYS A 11 18.66 10.00 -2.15
CA LYS A 11 17.84 11.15 -1.72
C LYS A 11 16.48 10.68 -1.21
N ALA A 12 15.83 9.78 -1.95
CA ALA A 12 14.53 9.25 -1.58
C ALA A 12 14.58 8.49 -0.24
N LEU A 13 15.60 7.67 -0.04
CA LEU A 13 15.80 6.87 1.17
C LEU A 13 16.04 7.76 2.40
N ASN A 14 16.83 8.83 2.24
CA ASN A 14 17.07 9.79 3.32
C ASN A 14 15.79 10.51 3.75
N VAL A 15 14.96 10.93 2.79
CA VAL A 15 13.65 11.53 3.07
C VAL A 15 12.72 10.51 3.73
N ALA A 16 12.64 9.29 3.20
CA ALA A 16 11.80 8.23 3.73
C ALA A 16 12.14 7.89 5.19
N ARG A 17 13.44 7.76 5.52
CA ARG A 17 13.90 7.49 6.89
C ARG A 17 13.54 8.63 7.86
N ARG A 18 13.72 9.89 7.46
CA ARG A 18 13.29 11.03 8.26
C ARG A 18 11.78 11.03 8.50
N PHE A 19 11.01 10.67 7.48
CA PHE A 19 9.56 10.56 7.59
C PHE A 19 9.14 9.41 8.51
N LEU A 20 9.83 8.26 8.48
CA LEU A 20 9.58 7.15 9.41
C LEU A 20 9.81 7.55 10.87
N ILE A 21 10.85 8.34 11.15
CA ILE A 21 11.12 8.86 12.50
C ILE A 21 10.00 9.80 12.94
N LEU A 22 9.57 10.70 12.05
CA LEU A 22 8.52 11.66 12.33
C LEU A 22 7.20 10.99 12.73
N ILE A 23 6.81 9.92 12.05
CA ILE A 23 5.52 9.23 12.29
C ILE A 23 5.59 8.13 13.35
N GLU A 24 6.78 7.82 13.86
CA GLU A 24 6.98 6.76 14.87
C GLU A 24 6.01 6.86 16.05
N PRO A 25 5.81 8.03 16.70
CA PRO A 25 4.94 8.13 17.87
C PRO A 25 3.44 7.95 17.57
N TYR A 26 3.08 7.87 16.29
CA TYR A 26 1.69 7.82 15.79
C TYR A 26 1.37 6.49 15.10
N THR A 27 2.31 5.55 15.10
CA THR A 27 2.19 4.30 14.33
C THR A 27 2.68 3.10 15.12
N ASP A 28 1.96 1.98 15.04
CA ASP A 28 2.39 0.72 15.69
C ASP A 28 3.37 -0.05 14.80
N VAL A 29 3.17 -0.03 13.49
CA VAL A 29 4.12 -0.53 12.48
C VAL A 29 4.21 0.42 11.30
N ARG A 30 5.40 0.51 10.69
CA ARG A 30 5.69 1.38 9.55
C ARG A 30 6.85 0.81 8.74
N GLU A 31 6.73 0.86 7.42
CA GLU A 31 7.73 0.33 6.49
C GLU A 31 7.77 1.16 5.21
N ILE A 32 8.96 1.34 4.64
CA ILE A 32 9.12 1.95 3.32
C ILE A 32 8.59 0.98 2.28
N ALA A 33 7.85 1.46 1.28
CA ALA A 33 7.28 0.67 0.20
C ALA A 33 7.70 1.23 -1.18
N GLY A 34 6.95 0.87 -2.23
CA GLY A 34 7.15 1.37 -3.57
C GLY A 34 8.56 1.11 -4.14
N SER A 35 8.95 1.98 -5.06
CA SER A 35 10.23 1.87 -5.78
C SER A 35 11.46 2.01 -4.87
N VAL A 36 11.34 2.72 -3.75
CA VAL A 36 12.41 2.83 -2.74
C VAL A 36 12.71 1.46 -2.15
N ARG A 37 11.68 0.74 -1.68
CA ARG A 37 11.85 -0.61 -1.10
C ARG A 37 12.36 -1.63 -2.11
N ARG A 38 12.04 -1.47 -3.40
CA ARG A 38 12.54 -2.33 -4.49
C ARG A 38 13.94 -1.94 -5.00
N GLY A 39 14.57 -0.90 -4.44
CA GLY A 39 15.91 -0.47 -4.82
C GLY A 39 16.01 0.13 -6.22
N CYS A 40 14.94 0.74 -6.75
CA CYS A 40 15.00 1.37 -8.07
C CYS A 40 15.93 2.60 -8.04
N LYS A 41 16.85 2.72 -9.02
CA LYS A 41 17.83 3.83 -9.10
C LYS A 41 17.17 5.22 -9.15
N GLU A 42 16.00 5.29 -9.79
CA GLU A 42 15.19 6.48 -9.90
C GLU A 42 13.82 6.26 -9.27
N VAL A 43 13.40 7.21 -8.44
CA VAL A 43 12.19 7.15 -7.61
C VAL A 43 11.30 8.33 -7.98
N GLY A 44 10.05 8.07 -8.36
CA GLY A 44 9.07 9.13 -8.64
C GLY A 44 8.44 9.67 -7.35
N ASP A 45 7.97 8.76 -6.50
CA ASP A 45 7.36 9.04 -5.22
C ASP A 45 7.85 8.07 -4.14
N ILE A 46 7.83 8.55 -2.90
CA ILE A 46 8.20 7.80 -1.71
C ILE A 46 6.92 7.26 -1.09
N GLU A 47 6.78 5.94 -1.06
CA GLU A 47 5.64 5.28 -0.43
C GLU A 47 6.02 4.74 0.94
N ILE A 48 5.14 4.91 1.91
CA ILE A 48 5.26 4.34 3.25
C ILE A 48 3.93 3.68 3.59
N VAL A 49 3.98 2.47 4.16
CA VAL A 49 2.79 1.78 4.69
C VAL A 49 2.92 1.72 6.20
N CYS A 50 1.86 2.10 6.91
CA CYS A 50 1.82 2.02 8.36
C CYS A 50 0.47 1.52 8.88
N THR A 51 0.41 1.17 10.16
CA THR A 51 -0.83 1.15 10.94
C THR A 51 -0.78 2.29 11.94
N GLU A 52 -1.90 2.99 12.09
CA GLU A 52 -2.03 4.06 13.07
C GLU A 52 -2.06 3.48 14.49
N SER A 53 -1.47 4.22 15.44
CA SER A 53 -1.50 3.83 16.85
C SER A 53 -2.89 3.99 17.45
N ALA A 54 -3.26 3.07 18.33
CA ALA A 54 -4.50 3.18 19.11
C ALA A 54 -4.49 4.35 20.11
N PHE A 55 -3.31 4.86 20.49
CA PHE A 55 -3.15 5.87 21.53
C PHE A 55 -2.85 7.27 21.00
N ASN A 56 -2.42 7.38 19.74
CA ASN A 56 -2.01 8.65 19.17
C ASN A 56 -2.30 8.69 17.66
N SER A 57 -3.28 9.51 17.27
CA SER A 57 -3.72 9.59 15.88
C SER A 57 -2.74 10.39 15.03
N LEU A 58 -2.51 9.92 13.80
CA LEU A 58 -1.79 10.64 12.76
C LEU A 58 -2.43 12.00 12.43
N ASP A 59 -3.71 12.21 12.74
CA ASP A 59 -4.38 13.51 12.57
C ASP A 59 -3.86 14.57 13.56
N ASN A 60 -3.31 14.17 14.71
CA ASN A 60 -2.66 15.08 15.66
C ASN A 60 -1.37 15.67 15.06
N LEU A 61 -0.66 14.89 14.24
CA LEU A 61 0.53 15.34 13.52
C LEU A 61 0.17 16.08 12.22
N PHE A 62 -0.71 15.48 11.42
CA PHE A 62 -1.01 15.88 10.06
C PHE A 62 -2.34 16.63 9.96
N HIS A 63 -2.37 17.83 10.55
CA HIS A 63 -3.49 18.76 10.43
C HIS A 63 -3.64 19.32 9.00
N GLU A 64 -4.78 19.94 8.69
CA GLU A 64 -5.11 20.41 7.33
C GLU A 64 -4.10 21.38 6.71
N LYS A 65 -3.42 22.16 7.56
CA LYS A 65 -2.39 23.14 7.16
C LYS A 65 -0.97 22.57 7.18
N TYR A 66 -0.80 21.26 7.34
CA TYR A 66 0.52 20.65 7.40
C TYR A 66 1.28 20.91 6.07
N PRO A 67 2.55 21.35 6.11
CA PRO A 67 3.28 21.73 4.90
C PRO A 67 3.30 20.63 3.84
N GLY A 68 2.93 20.99 2.61
CA GLY A 68 2.92 20.09 1.45
C GLY A 68 1.74 19.11 1.41
N MET A 69 0.84 19.10 2.39
CA MET A 69 -0.35 18.23 2.39
C MET A 69 -1.25 18.54 1.20
N VAL A 70 -1.58 17.53 0.40
CA VAL A 70 -2.51 17.64 -0.76
C VAL A 70 -3.64 16.61 -0.71
N VAL A 71 -3.50 15.53 0.07
CA VAL A 71 -4.58 14.57 0.35
C VAL A 71 -4.50 14.25 1.83
N ASN A 72 -5.59 14.44 2.57
CA ASN A 72 -5.67 14.12 4.00
C ASN A 72 -6.82 13.13 4.27
N GLY A 73 -6.74 11.92 3.71
CA GLY A 73 -7.77 10.90 3.85
C GLY A 73 -7.42 9.86 4.93
N LYS A 74 -8.45 9.19 5.47
CA LYS A 74 -8.32 8.14 6.50
C LYS A 74 -7.38 6.98 6.12
N ARG A 75 -7.19 6.71 4.83
CA ARG A 75 -6.35 5.61 4.31
C ARG A 75 -5.12 6.07 3.55
N LEU A 76 -5.08 7.34 3.16
CA LEU A 76 -4.04 7.90 2.32
C LEU A 76 -3.82 9.35 2.72
N LYS A 77 -2.60 9.65 3.13
CA LYS A 77 -2.11 11.02 3.19
C LYS A 77 -1.06 11.22 2.10
N ARG A 78 -1.14 12.32 1.36
CA ARG A 78 -0.19 12.64 0.28
C ARG A 78 0.39 14.02 0.52
N PHE A 79 1.71 14.10 0.39
CA PHE A 79 2.50 15.31 0.53
C PHE A 79 3.26 15.59 -0.76
N LYS A 80 3.28 16.83 -1.22
CA LYS A 80 4.06 17.30 -2.36
C LYS A 80 4.92 18.48 -1.96
N TYR A 81 6.21 18.39 -2.26
CA TYR A 81 7.19 19.45 -2.11
C TYR A 81 7.84 19.71 -3.49
N PRO A 82 7.18 20.51 -4.37
CA PRO A 82 7.60 20.66 -5.76
C PRO A 82 9.01 21.23 -5.93
N LYS A 83 9.41 22.18 -5.07
CA LYS A 83 10.77 22.78 -5.09
C LYS A 83 11.87 21.72 -4.96
N ASP A 84 11.63 20.71 -4.14
CA ASP A 84 12.58 19.62 -3.88
C ASP A 84 12.37 18.39 -4.76
N LYS A 85 11.31 18.40 -5.59
CA LYS A 85 10.86 17.28 -6.42
C LYS A 85 10.54 16.04 -5.58
N ILE A 86 9.91 16.25 -4.43
CA ILE A 86 9.56 15.17 -3.49
C ILE A 86 8.05 15.01 -3.45
N GLN A 87 7.60 13.77 -3.55
CA GLN A 87 6.24 13.34 -3.20
C GLN A 87 6.33 12.20 -2.19
N VAL A 88 5.56 12.29 -1.11
CA VAL A 88 5.42 11.23 -0.10
C VAL A 88 3.97 10.78 -0.04
N GLU A 89 3.73 9.48 -0.12
CA GLU A 89 2.43 8.87 0.08
C GLU A 89 2.46 7.95 1.30
N LEU A 90 1.63 8.25 2.29
CA LEU A 90 1.45 7.45 3.49
C LEU A 90 0.15 6.66 3.40
N TYR A 91 0.27 5.35 3.27
CA TYR A 91 -0.82 4.39 3.23
C TYR A 91 -1.11 3.85 4.63
N ILE A 92 -2.30 4.15 5.15
CA ILE A 92 -2.71 3.78 6.51
C ILE A 92 -3.55 2.49 6.44
N ALA A 93 -2.87 1.36 6.65
CA ALA A 93 -3.48 0.04 6.65
C ALA A 93 -4.22 -0.25 7.95
N GLN A 94 -5.15 -1.21 7.88
CA GLN A 94 -5.70 -1.83 9.08
C GLN A 94 -4.73 -2.91 9.57
N ARG A 95 -4.65 -3.11 10.88
CA ARG A 95 -3.74 -4.10 11.48
C ARG A 95 -3.87 -5.50 10.88
N HIS A 96 -5.10 -5.96 10.68
CA HIS A 96 -5.39 -7.28 10.11
C HIS A 96 -4.99 -7.49 8.64
N ASP A 97 -4.62 -6.42 7.92
CA ASP A 97 -4.45 -6.40 6.46
C ASP A 97 -3.12 -5.73 6.06
N TYR A 98 -2.28 -5.41 7.05
CA TYR A 98 -1.03 -4.68 6.87
C TYR A 98 -0.11 -5.36 5.87
N GLY A 99 0.11 -6.67 6.01
CA GLY A 99 0.96 -7.47 5.14
C GLY A 99 0.51 -7.45 3.68
N ARG A 100 -0.80 -7.50 3.43
CA ARG A 100 -1.35 -7.38 2.07
C ARG A 100 -1.12 -5.99 1.50
N ILE A 101 -1.38 -4.93 2.26
CA ILE A 101 -1.17 -3.56 1.80
C ILE A 101 0.31 -3.32 1.52
N LEU A 102 1.21 -3.78 2.40
CA LEU A 102 2.66 -3.69 2.20
C LEU A 102 3.10 -4.42 0.93
N ALA A 103 2.59 -5.64 0.68
CA ALA A 103 2.87 -6.38 -0.55
C ALA A 103 2.43 -5.63 -1.81
N ILE A 104 1.20 -5.12 -1.81
CA ILE A 104 0.63 -4.40 -2.95
C ILE A 104 1.38 -3.09 -3.21
N ARG A 105 1.65 -2.30 -2.16
CA ARG A 105 2.35 -1.01 -2.27
C ARG A 105 3.84 -1.15 -2.52
N THR A 106 4.45 -2.26 -2.12
CA THR A 106 5.82 -2.57 -2.54
C THR A 106 5.90 -2.74 -4.05
N GLY A 107 4.87 -3.26 -4.71
CA GLY A 107 4.83 -3.36 -6.16
C GLY A 107 5.88 -4.31 -6.74
N SER A 108 6.25 -4.18 -8.03
CA SER A 108 5.74 -3.21 -9.01
C SER A 108 4.23 -3.35 -9.27
N SER A 109 3.59 -2.37 -9.91
CA SER A 109 2.16 -2.47 -10.27
C SER A 109 1.84 -3.74 -11.07
N ALA A 110 2.73 -4.11 -12.00
CA ALA A 110 2.62 -5.35 -12.75
C ALA A 110 2.72 -6.58 -11.84
N PHE A 111 3.68 -6.62 -10.90
CA PHE A 111 3.79 -7.70 -9.92
C PHE A 111 2.54 -7.78 -9.03
N SER A 112 2.11 -6.66 -8.46
CA SER A 112 0.92 -6.59 -7.60
C SER A 112 -0.35 -7.03 -8.32
N HIS A 113 -0.50 -6.67 -9.60
CA HIS A 113 -1.65 -7.10 -10.38
C HIS A 113 -1.55 -8.60 -10.75
N ILE A 114 -0.45 -8.99 -11.39
CA ILE A 114 -0.34 -10.30 -12.04
C ILE A 114 -0.09 -11.42 -11.03
N LYS A 115 0.75 -11.18 -10.02
CA LYS A 115 1.10 -12.21 -9.03
C LYS A 115 0.23 -12.19 -7.80
N LEU A 116 -0.13 -11.01 -7.30
CA LEU A 116 -0.94 -10.95 -6.08
C LEU A 116 -2.43 -10.95 -6.44
N ALA A 117 -2.88 -9.98 -7.24
CA ALA A 117 -4.30 -9.74 -7.45
C ALA A 117 -5.02 -10.85 -8.20
N ILE A 118 -4.42 -11.36 -9.27
CA ILE A 118 -4.96 -12.50 -10.01
C ILE A 118 -5.01 -13.74 -9.13
N THR A 119 -4.00 -13.98 -8.28
CA THR A 119 -3.94 -15.17 -7.42
C THR A 119 -5.06 -15.18 -6.38
N TRP A 120 -5.25 -14.11 -5.60
CA TRP A 120 -6.39 -14.09 -4.66
C TRP A 120 -7.73 -14.15 -5.39
N ASN A 121 -7.82 -13.60 -6.61
CA ASN A 121 -9.05 -13.66 -7.39
C ASN A 121 -9.41 -15.09 -7.81
N ARG A 122 -8.40 -15.88 -8.20
CA ARG A 122 -8.54 -17.31 -8.51
C ARG A 122 -8.91 -18.14 -7.28
N LEU A 123 -8.40 -17.75 -6.10
CA LEU A 123 -8.80 -18.34 -4.81
C LEU A 123 -10.22 -17.93 -4.36
N GLY A 124 -10.95 -17.18 -5.18
CA GLY A 124 -12.33 -16.77 -4.88
C GLY A 124 -12.43 -15.54 -3.99
N TRP A 125 -11.38 -14.72 -3.87
CA TRP A 125 -11.36 -13.51 -3.06
C TRP A 125 -11.37 -12.23 -3.91
N CYS A 126 -11.81 -11.13 -3.32
CA CYS A 126 -11.76 -9.80 -3.91
C CYS A 126 -11.35 -8.75 -2.88
N GLY A 127 -10.69 -7.68 -3.33
CA GLY A 127 -10.30 -6.57 -2.47
C GLY A 127 -11.46 -5.61 -2.24
N THR A 128 -11.73 -5.31 -0.97
CA THR A 128 -12.75 -4.34 -0.53
C THR A 128 -12.08 -3.26 0.33
N GLU A 129 -12.88 -2.29 0.80
CA GLU A 129 -12.42 -1.28 1.77
C GLU A 129 -11.94 -1.87 3.10
N TRP A 130 -12.38 -3.10 3.42
CA TRP A 130 -12.12 -3.78 4.69
C TRP A 130 -11.12 -4.94 4.57
N GLY A 131 -10.33 -4.97 3.49
CA GLY A 131 -9.44 -6.07 3.14
C GLY A 131 -10.06 -7.06 2.15
N LEU A 132 -9.54 -8.30 2.10
CA LEU A 132 -10.10 -9.33 1.23
C LEU A 132 -11.43 -9.87 1.75
N ARG A 133 -12.36 -10.16 0.84
CA ARG A 133 -13.64 -10.85 1.09
C ARG A 133 -13.92 -11.91 0.03
N ARG A 134 -14.75 -12.90 0.34
CA ARG A 134 -15.17 -13.89 -0.64
C ARG A 134 -15.95 -13.21 -1.77
N LYS A 135 -15.62 -13.52 -3.02
CA LYS A 135 -16.29 -12.97 -4.21
C LYS A 135 -17.79 -13.25 -4.19
N ALA A 136 -18.20 -14.43 -3.71
CA ALA A 136 -19.61 -14.80 -3.62
C ALA A 136 -20.43 -13.89 -2.68
N GLU A 137 -19.76 -13.29 -1.69
CA GLU A 137 -20.37 -12.41 -0.67
C GLU A 137 -20.33 -10.93 -1.06
N CYS A 138 -19.84 -10.59 -2.26
CA CYS A 138 -19.65 -9.21 -2.70
C CYS A 138 -20.33 -8.94 -4.04
N ASP A 139 -20.76 -7.70 -4.21
CA ASP A 139 -21.18 -7.16 -5.50
C ASP A 139 -20.00 -6.42 -6.14
N LYS A 140 -19.90 -6.52 -7.46
CA LYS A 140 -18.94 -5.75 -8.26
C LYS A 140 -19.68 -4.68 -9.03
N LYS A 141 -19.36 -3.40 -8.77
CA LYS A 141 -19.84 -2.26 -9.56
C LYS A 141 -18.62 -1.55 -10.16
N ALA A 142 -18.51 -1.58 -11.48
CA ALA A 142 -17.31 -1.16 -12.20
C ALA A 142 -16.05 -1.86 -11.65
N SER A 143 -15.08 -1.10 -11.14
CA SER A 143 -13.84 -1.62 -10.53
C SER A 143 -13.94 -1.85 -9.02
N LYS A 144 -15.04 -1.46 -8.36
CA LYS A 144 -15.20 -1.52 -6.91
C LYS A 144 -15.98 -2.76 -6.49
N TRP A 145 -15.43 -3.50 -5.53
CA TRP A 145 -16.14 -4.57 -4.83
C TRP A 145 -16.67 -4.07 -3.49
N THR A 146 -17.91 -4.42 -3.19
CA THR A 146 -18.59 -4.08 -1.93
C THR A 146 -19.26 -5.31 -1.34
N LEU A 147 -19.12 -5.51 -0.04
CA LEU A 147 -19.81 -6.59 0.67
C LEU A 147 -21.33 -6.42 0.52
N LYS A 148 -22.03 -7.52 0.18
CA LYS A 148 -23.49 -7.51 0.10
C LYS A 148 -24.09 -7.33 1.49
N LYS A 149 -25.27 -6.73 1.56
CA LYS A 149 -25.88 -6.32 2.84
C LYS A 149 -26.16 -7.51 3.76
N GLU A 150 -26.60 -8.62 3.21
CA GLU A 150 -26.94 -9.85 3.94
C GLU A 150 -25.74 -10.53 4.61
N PHE A 151 -24.53 -10.27 4.13
CA PHE A 151 -23.28 -10.78 4.72
C PHE A 151 -22.65 -9.82 5.72
N LYS A 152 -23.21 -8.62 5.93
CA LYS A 152 -22.64 -7.66 6.88
C LYS A 152 -22.68 -8.21 8.31
N GLY A 153 -21.51 -8.35 8.94
CA GLY A 153 -21.33 -8.96 10.27
C GLY A 153 -21.22 -10.49 10.25
N LYS A 154 -21.44 -11.12 9.09
CA LYS A 154 -21.35 -12.56 8.87
C LYS A 154 -20.34 -12.90 7.77
N GLU A 155 -19.53 -11.92 7.37
CA GLU A 155 -18.64 -12.07 6.25
C GLU A 155 -17.51 -13.05 6.54
N THR A 156 -17.15 -13.84 5.53
CA THR A 156 -15.96 -14.69 5.62
C THR A 156 -14.72 -13.80 5.54
N LYS A 157 -13.94 -13.80 6.62
CA LYS A 157 -12.67 -13.07 6.70
C LYS A 157 -11.50 -14.00 6.35
N PRO A 158 -10.48 -13.52 5.63
CA PRO A 158 -9.23 -14.25 5.50
C PRO A 158 -8.52 -14.32 6.87
N PRO A 159 -7.43 -15.10 6.97
CA PRO A 159 -6.48 -14.95 8.08
C PRO A 159 -6.00 -13.50 8.22
N VAL A 160 -5.49 -13.18 9.41
CA VAL A 160 -4.82 -11.91 9.66
C VAL A 160 -3.48 -11.89 8.92
N PHE A 161 -3.22 -10.81 8.18
CA PHE A 161 -1.95 -10.57 7.50
C PHE A 161 -1.17 -9.50 8.27
N ASP A 162 -0.58 -9.90 9.40
CA ASP A 162 0.30 -9.03 10.19
C ASP A 162 1.66 -8.77 9.52
N THR A 163 2.06 -9.66 8.61
CA THR A 163 3.30 -9.59 7.83
C THR A 163 3.03 -9.88 6.35
N GLU A 164 3.94 -9.44 5.47
CA GLU A 164 3.89 -9.87 4.06
C GLU A 164 3.97 -11.39 3.95
N TYR A 165 4.81 -12.07 4.75
CA TYR A 165 4.96 -13.52 4.69
C TYR A 165 3.63 -14.25 4.91
N ALA A 166 2.86 -13.86 5.93
CA ALA A 166 1.53 -14.43 6.18
C ALA A 166 0.58 -14.25 4.98
N PHE A 167 0.67 -13.11 4.29
CA PHE A 167 -0.12 -12.88 3.08
C PHE A 167 0.34 -13.75 1.89
N PHE A 168 1.64 -13.89 1.66
CA PHE A 168 2.18 -14.75 0.59
C PHE A 168 1.85 -16.23 0.84
N ASP A 169 1.95 -16.68 2.09
CA ASP A 169 1.59 -18.04 2.50
C ASP A 169 0.10 -18.32 2.27
N PHE A 170 -0.78 -17.38 2.63
CA PHE A 170 -2.21 -17.45 2.29
C PHE A 170 -2.48 -17.56 0.79
N LEU A 171 -1.66 -16.91 -0.04
CA LEU A 171 -1.78 -17.02 -1.49
C LEU A 171 -1.23 -18.35 -2.04
N GLY A 172 -0.51 -19.14 -1.23
CA GLY A 172 0.16 -20.37 -1.65
C GLY A 172 1.29 -20.12 -2.64
N ILE A 173 1.96 -18.95 -2.56
CA ILE A 173 3.09 -18.59 -3.42
C ILE A 173 4.32 -18.24 -2.57
N PRO A 174 5.55 -18.54 -3.05
CA PRO A 174 6.76 -18.15 -2.33
C PRO A 174 6.85 -16.65 -2.13
N TRP A 175 7.37 -16.21 -0.98
CA TRP A 175 7.68 -14.80 -0.77
C TRP A 175 8.80 -14.35 -1.70
N ASN A 176 8.55 -13.29 -2.47
CA ASN A 176 9.53 -12.68 -3.35
C ASN A 176 10.21 -11.49 -2.64
N PRO A 177 11.55 -11.41 -2.57
CA PRO A 177 12.23 -10.21 -2.09
C PRO A 177 11.82 -8.96 -2.87
N PRO A 178 11.70 -7.78 -2.24
CA PRO A 178 11.27 -6.54 -2.92
C PRO A 178 12.06 -6.20 -4.19
N GLY A 179 13.39 -6.41 -4.18
CA GLY A 179 14.26 -6.17 -5.34
C GLY A 179 13.89 -7.00 -6.57
N ASP A 180 13.33 -8.19 -6.36
CA ASP A 180 12.95 -9.13 -7.42
C ASP A 180 11.55 -8.87 -7.99
N ARG A 181 10.82 -7.88 -7.43
CA ARG A 181 9.46 -7.52 -7.84
C ARG A 181 9.44 -6.39 -8.89
N ASN A 182 10.57 -6.06 -9.51
CA ASN A 182 10.70 -5.03 -10.55
C ASN A 182 10.20 -5.54 -11.92
N TRP A 183 8.92 -5.94 -11.96
CA TRP A 183 8.34 -6.56 -13.14
C TRP A 183 7.81 -5.52 -14.11
N THR A 184 8.03 -5.76 -15.40
CA THR A 184 7.46 -5.00 -16.50
C THR A 184 6.59 -5.94 -17.32
N SER A 185 5.30 -5.65 -17.40
CA SER A 185 4.34 -6.34 -18.26
C SER A 185 4.52 -5.93 -19.72
N LYS A 186 4.26 -6.84 -20.66
CA LYS A 186 4.15 -6.50 -22.10
C LYS A 186 2.92 -5.63 -22.39
N HIS A 187 1.92 -5.64 -21.50
CA HIS A 187 0.77 -4.75 -21.58
C HIS A 187 1.06 -3.47 -20.81
N ASN A 188 1.27 -2.37 -21.51
CA ASN A 188 1.61 -1.06 -20.91
C ASN A 188 0.58 -0.61 -19.86
N GLN A 189 -0.69 -0.96 -20.01
CA GLN A 189 -1.74 -0.71 -19.02
C GLN A 189 -1.57 -1.47 -17.69
N LEU A 190 -0.54 -2.28 -17.50
CA LEU A 190 -0.25 -2.94 -16.22
C LEU A 190 1.02 -2.39 -15.56
N ASN A 191 1.73 -1.49 -16.23
CA ASN A 191 2.99 -0.87 -15.76
C ASN A 191 2.74 0.49 -15.11
N TYR A 192 1.62 0.65 -14.39
CA TYR A 192 1.27 1.91 -13.74
C TYR A 192 2.29 2.33 -12.68
#